data_AF-A0A1C6BLA3-F1
#
_entry.id   AF-A0A1C6BLA3-F1
#
_cell.length_a   1.000
_cell.length_b   1.000
_cell.length_c   1.000
_cell.angle_alpha   90.00
_cell.angle_beta   90.00
_cell.angle_gamma   90.00
#
_symmetry.space_group_name_H-M   'P 1'
#
loop_
_entity.id
_entity.type
_entity.pdbx_description
1 polymer ?
#
loop_
_entity_poly.entity_id
_entity_poly.type
_entity_poly.pdbx_seq_one_letter_code
_entity_poly.pdbx_strand_id
1 'polypeptide(L)' 'MAKLFCSEHAMLTTTKALQMFGGYGYTKDYPLERMMRDAKITEIYEGTSEIQRVVISGNIGL' A
#
# COMPACT_ATOMS: atom_id res chain seq x y z
N MET A 1 5.41 9.59 9.34
CA MET A 1 4.18 10.04 8.65
C MET A 1 4.21 9.78 7.14
N ALA A 2 5.24 10.24 6.40
CA ALA A 2 5.31 10.07 4.94
C ALA A 2 5.18 8.60 4.49
N LYS A 3 5.95 7.68 5.10
CA LYS A 3 5.90 6.26 4.77
C LYS A 3 4.48 5.68 4.86
N LEU A 4 3.84 5.82 6.03
CA LEU A 4 2.48 5.35 6.30
C LEU A 4 1.48 5.84 5.24
N PHE A 5 1.53 7.14 4.94
CA PHE A 5 0.63 7.73 3.94
C PHE A 5 0.88 7.15 2.55
N CYS A 6 2.14 7.12 2.10
CA CYS A 6 2.48 6.66 0.77
C CYS A 6 2.19 5.16 0.57
N SER A 7 2.47 4.32 1.57
CA SER A 7 2.23 2.87 1.49
C SER A 7 0.74 2.55 1.37
N GLU A 8 -0.10 3.14 2.25
CA GLU A 8 -1.55 2.91 2.22
C GLU A 8 -2.19 3.51 0.95
N HIS A 9 -1.68 4.66 0.49
CA HIS A 9 -2.16 5.27 -0.75
C HIS A 9 -1.78 4.45 -1.99
N ALA A 10 -0.57 3.89 -2.03
CA ALA A 10 -0.15 3.00 -3.10
C ALA A 10 -1.09 1.78 -3.18
N MET A 11 -1.34 1.12 -2.05
CA MET A 11 -2.23 -0.04 -1.98
C MET A 11 -3.67 0.30 -2.41
N LEU A 12 -4.21 1.42 -1.92
CA LEU A 12 -5.54 1.92 -2.33
C LEU A 12 -5.61 2.12 -3.85
N THR A 13 -4.60 2.78 -4.41
CA THR A 13 -4.55 3.11 -5.84
C THR A 13 -4.47 1.87 -6.70
N THR A 14 -3.55 0.95 -6.38
CA THR A 14 -3.39 -0.29 -7.15
C THR A 14 -4.63 -1.19 -7.06
N THR A 15 -5.31 -1.21 -5.91
CA THR A 15 -6.56 -1.98 -5.75
C THR A 15 -7.69 -1.39 -6.59
N LYS A 16 -7.84 -0.06 -6.60
CA LYS A 16 -8.84 0.62 -7.45
C LYS A 16 -8.55 0.41 -8.93
N ALA A 17 -7.28 0.52 -9.34
CA ALA A 17 -6.88 0.26 -10.72
C ALA A 17 -7.18 -1.20 -11.11
N LEU A 18 -6.87 -2.18 -10.25
CA LEU A 18 -7.19 -3.58 -10.51
C LEU A 18 -8.70 -3.80 -10.65
N GLN A 19 -9.52 -3.17 -9.80
CA GLN A 19 -10.97 -3.23 -9.91
C GLN A 19 -11.49 -2.67 -11.25
N MET A 20 -10.89 -1.60 -11.77
CA MET A 20 -11.26 -1.01 -13.06
C MET A 20 -10.93 -1.92 -14.24
N PHE A 21 -9.83 -2.67 -14.16
CA PHE A 21 -9.43 -3.64 -15.19
C PHE A 21 -10.21 -4.96 -15.09
N GLY A 22 -10.91 -5.20 -13.98
CA GLY A 22 -11.66 -6.43 -13.72
C GLY A 22 -10.75 -7.67 -13.73
N GLY A 23 -11.26 -8.80 -14.24
CA GLY A 23 -10.50 -10.05 -14.32
C GLY A 23 -9.20 -9.92 -15.13
N TYR A 24 -9.15 -9.00 -16.09
CA TYR A 24 -7.97 -8.77 -16.90
C TYR A 24 -6.85 -8.08 -16.14
N GLY A 25 -7.17 -7.36 -15.06
CA GLY A 25 -6.19 -6.76 -14.14
C GLY A 25 -5.39 -7.79 -13.33
N TYR A 26 -5.83 -9.06 -13.31
CA TYR A 26 -5.13 -10.17 -12.67
C TYR A 26 -4.21 -10.95 -13.62
N THR A 27 -4.23 -10.66 -14.92
CA THR A 27 -3.32 -11.33 -15.87
C THR A 27 -1.95 -10.66 -15.86
N LYS A 28 -0.96 -11.34 -16.44
CA LYS A 28 0.41 -10.81 -16.58
C LYS A 28 0.61 -9.98 -17.85
N ASP A 29 -0.46 -9.69 -18.59
CA ASP A 29 -0.41 -8.89 -19.82
C ASP A 29 -0.10 -7.41 -19.51
N TYR A 30 -0.47 -6.97 -18.30
CA TYR A 30 -0.14 -5.65 -17.75
C TYR A 30 0.59 -5.83 -16.41
N PRO A 31 1.44 -4.87 -16.01
CA PRO A 31 2.17 -4.96 -14.74
C PRO A 31 1.27 -4.80 -13.50
N LEU A 32 -0.04 -4.61 -13.66
CA LEU A 32 -0.96 -4.19 -12.60
C LEU A 32 -1.02 -5.18 -11.42
N GLU A 33 -1.11 -6.48 -11.70
CA GLU A 33 -1.11 -7.52 -10.66
C GLU A 33 0.17 -7.45 -9.81
N ARG A 34 1.31 -7.23 -10.46
CA ARG A 34 2.60 -7.10 -9.81
C ARG A 34 2.67 -5.81 -8.99
N MET A 35 2.22 -4.69 -9.56
CA MET A 35 2.20 -3.41 -8.85
C MET A 35 1.36 -3.47 -7.58
N MET A 36 0.21 -4.16 -7.59
CA MET A 36 -0.60 -4.37 -6.40
C MET A 36 0.15 -5.18 -5.33
N ARG A 37 0.80 -6.28 -5.72
CA ARG A 37 1.61 -7.10 -4.79
C ARG A 37 2.78 -6.30 -4.22
N ASP A 38 3.47 -5.55 -5.06
CA ASP A 38 4.61 -4.70 -4.68
C ASP A 38 4.16 -3.52 -3.81
N ALA A 39 2.92 -3.02 -3.95
CA ALA A 39 2.36 -2.02 -3.05
C ALA A 39 2.10 -2.60 -1.65
N LYS A 40 1.56 -3.83 -1.55
CA LYS A 40 1.23 -4.46 -0.27
C LYS A 40 2.44 -4.63 0.65
N ILE A 41 3.61 -5.00 0.11
CA ILE A 41 4.79 -5.22 0.96
C ILE A 41 5.18 -3.93 1.71
N THR A 42 4.94 -2.75 1.12
CA THR A 42 5.27 -1.44 1.72
C THR A 42 4.55 -1.13 3.04
N GLU A 43 3.41 -1.79 3.29
CA GLU A 43 2.67 -1.72 4.56
C GLU A 43 3.27 -2.64 5.65
N ILE A 44 4.25 -3.49 5.32
CA ILE A 44 4.78 -4.55 6.18
C ILE A 44 6.28 -4.32 6.50
N TYR A 45 7.13 -4.16 5.49
CA TYR A 45 8.59 -4.05 5.69
C TYR A 45 8.98 -2.67 6.26
N GLU A 46 10.13 -2.53 6.94
CA GLU A 46 10.55 -1.31 7.68
C GLU A 46 9.52 -0.80 8.72
N GLY A 47 8.73 -1.70 9.30
CA GLY A 47 7.70 -1.40 10.31
C GLY A 47 6.30 -1.25 9.72
N THR A 48 5.34 -2.00 10.25
CA THR A 48 3.98 -2.06 9.71
C THR A 48 3.23 -0.73 9.82
N SER A 49 2.11 -0.58 9.11
CA SER A 49 1.25 0.61 9.21
C SER A 49 0.85 0.93 10.66
N GLU A 50 0.54 -0.08 11.48
CA GLU A 50 0.20 0.08 12.89
C GLU A 50 1.38 0.59 13.71
N ILE A 51 2.58 0.04 13.49
CA ILE A 51 3.81 0.51 14.15
C ILE A 51 4.11 1.95 13.76
N GLN A 52 3.93 2.32 12.49
CA GLN A 52 4.08 3.69 12.05
C GLN A 52 3.10 4.63 12.77
N ARG A 53 1.85 4.22 13.01
CA ARG A 53 0.88 5.01 13.79
C ARG A 53 1.32 5.19 15.25
N VAL A 54 1.83 4.12 15.90
CA VAL A 54 2.37 4.21 17.28
C VAL A 54 3.54 5.19 17.34
N VAL A 55 4.50 5.09 16.42
CA VAL A 55 5.66 5.99 16.36
C VAL A 55 5.22 7.44 16.11
N ILE A 56 4.23 7.66 15.23
CA ILE A 56 3.68 9.00 14.99
C ILE A 56 3.00 9.54 16.26
N SER A 57 2.20 8.74 16.96
CA SER A 57 1.55 9.10 18.23
C SER A 57 2.58 9.58 19.26
N GLY A 58 3.65 8.79 19.46
CA GLY A 58 4.73 9.15 20.37
C GLY A 58 5.44 10.45 20.01
N ASN A 59 5.59 10.76 18.71
CA ASN A 59 6.20 12.02 18.26
C ASN A 59 5.29 13.25 18.46
N ILE A 60 3.97 13.07 18.59
CA ILE A 60 3.01 14.16 18.82
C ILE A 60 2.54 14.24 20.28
N GLY A 61 3.13 13.44 21.18
CA GLY A 61 2.84 13.45 22.62
C GLY A 61 1.49 12.85 23.00
N LEU A 62 0.94 11.96 22.16
CA LEU A 62 -0.27 11.18 22.40
C LEU A 62 0.05 9.74 22.78
#